data_AF-A0A257B251-F1
#
_entry.id   AF-A0A257B251-F1
#
_cell.length_a   1.000
_cell.length_b   1.000
_cell.length_c   1.000
_cell.angle_alpha   90.00
_cell.angle_beta   90.00
_cell.angle_gamma   90.00
#
_symmetry.space_group_name_H-M   'P 1'
#
loop_
_entity.id
_entity.type
_entity.pdbx_description
1 polymer ?
#
loop_
_entity_poly.entity_id
_entity_poly.type
_entity_poly.pdbx_seq_one_letter_code
_entity_poly.pdbx_strand_id
1 'polypeptide(L)'
;MPGGASEQFSGSGGIGRINYAPPAYTANPYAAPAGGYASGTKPWWQKVSRRGWIIGGATAGVVAIGGVAGLVALFDEKEIDADSLEIQKKSGWNVGSEDRPLSFSVPKTQIDSRNSQEWKKYLDQDALLRAFEPRGKWQPYFVPTLIQSLQSASLREQLSPVFAPSMEASYGRGQALAEDIIANASNPTETAIIIDLIGRDSVAYAAGLAAHCRLVATFDNYPHPLGVTPSHETLASMLYYADEVASKQATLPEDAPPAFLLDAYRLNEYKDADNQFDNRYLAKVPPADKLRAAGIKSVIYVLPDSSRKEEMDDLNEDFVDYKNAGIQIAILPASEFVPDPNQTTASGSRPRYYYGGHPLGSAWFFYSYPLYAPSPAYVSRAPYYRTITPATNPMAGRVPSYTPMSRPTMFSSARTGGARGVGRSKPSGFGRSTVRIGSGGRVTGTRAGRSGSFGRGGFGFG
;
A
#
# COMPACT_ATOMS: atom_id res chain seq x y z
N MET A 1 -49.61 -49.91 -39.90
CA MET A 1 -50.96 -49.78 -40.47
C MET A 1 -51.90 -50.63 -39.64
N PRO A 2 -53.10 -50.18 -39.22
CA PRO A 2 -53.66 -48.82 -39.06
C PRO A 2 -53.76 -48.48 -37.54
N GLY A 3 -54.26 -47.39 -36.99
CA GLY A 3 -55.03 -46.18 -37.34
C GLY A 3 -55.51 -45.66 -35.95
N GLY A 4 -55.33 -44.42 -35.53
CA GLY A 4 -55.96 -43.21 -36.04
C GLY A 4 -57.01 -42.74 -35.02
N ALA A 5 -56.75 -41.65 -34.29
CA ALA A 5 -57.76 -40.67 -33.84
C ALA A 5 -57.06 -39.48 -33.15
N SER A 6 -57.19 -38.34 -33.81
CA SER A 6 -56.82 -36.99 -33.41
C SER A 6 -57.81 -36.42 -32.40
N GLU A 7 -57.33 -35.62 -31.45
CA GLU A 7 -58.11 -34.49 -30.92
C GLU A 7 -57.23 -33.25 -30.81
N GLN A 8 -57.74 -32.18 -31.44
CA GLN A 8 -57.20 -30.83 -31.46
C GLN A 8 -57.45 -30.15 -30.11
N PHE A 9 -56.46 -29.42 -29.60
CA PHE A 9 -56.75 -28.20 -28.85
C PHE A 9 -55.77 -27.09 -29.25
N SER A 10 -56.35 -26.03 -29.81
CA SER A 10 -55.71 -24.74 -30.06
C SER A 10 -55.45 -24.01 -28.74
N GLY A 11 -54.34 -23.31 -28.63
CA GLY A 11 -54.12 -22.42 -27.48
C GLY A 11 -52.74 -21.79 -27.48
N SER A 12 -52.59 -20.71 -28.22
CA SER A 12 -51.43 -19.84 -28.27
C SER A 12 -51.21 -19.06 -26.98
N GLY A 13 -49.95 -18.96 -26.55
CA GLY A 13 -49.36 -17.71 -26.07
C GLY A 13 -49.54 -17.36 -24.60
N GLY A 14 -48.44 -17.44 -23.84
CA GLY A 14 -48.32 -16.80 -22.53
C GLY A 14 -47.12 -17.29 -21.74
N ILE A 15 -45.93 -16.75 -22.03
CA ILE A 15 -44.75 -16.92 -21.16
C ILE A 15 -45.04 -16.14 -19.87
N GLY A 16 -45.45 -16.85 -18.83
CA GLY A 16 -45.59 -16.31 -17.48
C GLY A 16 -44.22 -16.01 -16.88
N ARG A 17 -43.91 -14.72 -16.71
CA ARG A 17 -42.80 -14.28 -15.86
C ARG A 17 -43.13 -14.64 -14.41
N ILE A 18 -42.34 -15.52 -13.81
CA ILE A 18 -42.35 -15.74 -12.36
C ILE A 18 -41.68 -14.53 -11.73
N ASN A 19 -42.48 -13.63 -11.15
CA ASN A 19 -41.99 -12.57 -10.28
C ASN A 19 -41.53 -13.19 -8.95
N TYR A 20 -40.23 -13.35 -8.77
CA TYR A 20 -39.66 -13.50 -7.44
C TYR A 20 -39.73 -12.14 -6.73
N ALA A 21 -40.60 -12.03 -5.73
CA ALA A 21 -40.54 -10.92 -4.79
C ALA A 21 -39.20 -11.01 -4.03
N PRO A 22 -38.41 -9.94 -3.96
CA PRO A 22 -37.21 -9.93 -3.12
C PRO A 22 -37.63 -10.10 -1.66
N PRO A 23 -36.86 -10.85 -0.83
CA PRO A 23 -37.14 -10.95 0.58
C PRO A 23 -37.13 -9.55 1.22
N ALA A 24 -38.12 -9.31 2.08
CA ALA A 24 -38.28 -8.07 2.81
C ALA A 24 -36.97 -7.70 3.52
N TYR A 25 -36.43 -6.52 3.20
CA TYR A 25 -35.32 -5.90 3.92
C TYR A 25 -35.75 -5.68 5.37
N THR A 26 -35.31 -6.55 6.27
CA THR A 26 -35.27 -6.23 7.69
C THR A 26 -34.29 -5.09 7.88
N ALA A 27 -34.77 -4.00 8.49
CA ALA A 27 -33.99 -2.81 8.78
C ALA A 27 -32.63 -3.15 9.41
N ASN A 28 -31.59 -2.54 8.88
CA ASN A 28 -30.21 -2.68 9.33
C ASN A 28 -30.09 -2.22 10.80
N PRO A 29 -29.72 -3.09 11.76
CA PRO A 29 -29.49 -2.69 13.16
C PRO A 29 -28.22 -1.82 13.34
N TYR A 30 -27.49 -1.53 12.26
CA TYR A 30 -26.31 -0.65 12.23
C TYR A 30 -26.56 0.71 11.57
N ALA A 31 -27.81 1.19 11.52
CA ALA A 31 -28.06 2.60 11.23
C ALA A 31 -27.41 3.46 12.34
N ALA A 32 -26.22 3.98 12.07
CA ALA A 32 -25.53 4.90 12.96
C ALA A 32 -26.44 6.10 13.26
N PRO A 33 -26.54 6.56 14.51
CA PRO A 33 -27.34 7.73 14.82
C PRO A 33 -26.77 8.94 14.09
N ALA A 34 -27.62 9.60 13.31
CA ALA A 34 -27.38 10.93 12.77
C ALA A 34 -27.32 11.93 13.94
N GLY A 35 -26.15 12.07 14.55
CA GLY A 35 -25.92 12.94 15.70
C GLY A 35 -24.50 13.50 15.67
N GLY A 36 -24.39 14.81 15.47
CA GLY A 36 -23.15 15.51 15.22
C GLY A 36 -22.14 15.48 16.38
N TYR A 37 -20.88 15.34 16.01
CA TYR A 37 -19.77 15.93 16.74
C TYR A 37 -19.01 16.85 15.79
N ALA A 38 -19.47 18.10 15.74
CA ALA A 38 -18.62 19.21 15.32
C ALA A 38 -17.67 19.51 16.49
N SER A 39 -16.59 18.73 16.64
CA SER A 39 -15.46 19.19 17.45
C SER A 39 -14.58 20.06 16.56
N GLY A 40 -14.54 21.36 16.85
CA GLY A 40 -13.77 22.37 16.12
C GLY A 40 -12.24 22.21 16.22
N THR A 41 -11.73 21.01 16.48
CA THR A 41 -10.30 20.72 16.45
C THR A 41 -9.91 20.24 15.06
N LYS A 42 -9.14 21.06 14.35
CA LYS A 42 -8.49 20.65 13.09
C LYS A 42 -7.78 19.30 13.30
N PRO A 43 -7.99 18.31 12.41
CA PRO A 43 -7.30 17.04 12.49
C PRO A 43 -5.78 17.21 12.65
N TRP A 44 -5.12 16.30 13.38
CA TRP A 44 -3.69 16.45 13.68
C TRP A 44 -2.83 16.56 12.42
N TRP A 45 -3.18 15.86 11.33
CA TRP A 45 -2.48 15.97 10.05
C TRP A 45 -2.56 17.37 9.44
N GLN A 46 -3.66 18.11 9.65
CA GLN A 46 -3.73 19.53 9.26
C GLN A 46 -2.79 20.40 10.11
N LYS A 47 -2.51 20.01 11.36
CA LYS A 47 -1.50 20.68 12.21
C LYS A 47 -0.07 20.36 11.75
N VAL A 48 0.18 19.13 11.28
CA VAL A 48 1.47 18.72 10.68
C VAL A 48 1.78 19.51 9.41
N SER A 49 0.77 19.90 8.64
CA SER A 49 0.96 20.72 7.42
C SER A 49 1.36 22.18 7.66
N ARG A 50 1.15 22.74 8.87
CA ARG A 50 1.36 24.19 9.13
C ARG A 50 2.30 24.52 10.29
N ARG A 51 2.72 23.56 11.12
CA ARG A 51 3.75 23.78 12.16
C ARG A 51 4.71 22.60 12.20
N GLY A 52 5.92 22.78 11.68
CA GLY A 52 7.10 22.04 12.15
C GLY A 52 7.68 20.90 11.29
N TRP A 53 7.56 20.95 9.95
CA TRP A 53 8.43 20.17 9.04
C TRP A 53 9.34 21.04 8.16
N ILE A 54 9.35 22.34 8.41
CA ILE A 54 10.37 23.28 7.93
C ILE A 54 11.27 23.55 9.12
N ILE A 55 12.59 23.46 8.92
CA ILE A 55 13.69 23.67 9.90
C ILE A 55 14.09 22.42 10.68
N GLY A 56 14.89 21.57 10.04
CA GLY A 56 15.69 20.51 10.69
C GLY A 56 16.87 20.01 9.84
N GLY A 57 17.28 20.76 8.82
CA GLY A 57 18.31 20.35 7.86
C GLY A 57 18.76 21.48 6.93
N ALA A 58 18.80 22.71 7.43
CA ALA A 58 19.32 23.86 6.70
C ALA A 58 20.15 24.73 7.65
N THR A 59 21.29 24.20 8.09
CA THR A 59 22.41 25.02 8.54
C THR A 59 23.62 24.58 7.74
N ALA A 60 24.09 25.50 6.87
CA ALA A 60 25.16 25.39 5.89
C ALA A 60 24.82 24.73 4.53
N GLY A 61 23.80 25.26 3.86
CA GLY A 61 23.57 25.08 2.43
C GLY A 61 22.63 26.15 1.94
N VAL A 62 23.16 27.35 1.69
CA VAL A 62 22.41 28.50 1.18
C VAL A 62 21.71 28.09 -0.12
N VAL A 63 20.38 27.93 -0.08
CA VAL A 63 19.57 28.07 -1.29
C VAL A 63 19.64 29.55 -1.62
N ALA A 64 20.55 29.91 -2.53
CA ALA A 64 20.65 31.25 -3.07
C ALA A 64 19.40 31.52 -3.91
N ILE A 65 18.32 31.98 -3.28
CA ILE A 65 17.31 32.81 -3.94
C ILE A 65 17.97 34.19 -4.04
N GLY A 66 18.86 34.35 -5.02
CA GLY A 66 19.48 35.62 -5.34
C GLY A 66 18.42 36.56 -5.90
N GLY A 67 18.00 37.52 -5.08
CA GLY A 67 17.40 38.75 -5.56
C GLY A 67 18.49 39.63 -6.16
N VAL A 68 18.37 39.94 -7.44
CA VAL A 68 18.97 41.14 -8.05
C VAL A 68 17.85 41.81 -8.84
N ALA A 69 17.42 42.97 -8.33
CA ALA A 69 16.72 43.95 -9.13
C ALA A 69 17.73 44.48 -10.17
N GLY A 70 17.45 44.21 -11.44
CA GLY A 70 18.31 44.60 -12.55
C GLY A 70 17.59 44.34 -13.87
N LEU A 71 17.02 45.41 -14.40
CA LEU A 71 16.39 45.53 -15.71
C LEU A 71 17.26 44.88 -16.82
N VAL A 72 16.80 43.76 -17.39
CA VAL A 72 17.02 43.19 -18.76
C VAL A 72 16.84 41.67 -18.70
N ALA A 73 15.72 41.16 -19.22
CA ALA A 73 15.62 39.92 -20.02
C ALA A 73 14.14 39.66 -20.34
N LEU A 74 13.73 40.06 -21.54
CA LEU A 74 12.58 39.48 -22.21
C LEU A 74 12.91 37.99 -22.46
N PHE A 75 12.09 37.07 -21.95
CA PHE A 75 12.11 35.61 -22.20
C PHE A 75 13.24 34.76 -21.57
N ASP A 76 13.48 34.84 -20.26
CA ASP A 76 14.34 33.84 -19.59
C ASP A 76 13.49 32.85 -18.76
N GLU A 77 13.33 31.62 -19.28
CA GLU A 77 12.75 30.50 -18.53
C GLU A 77 13.81 29.93 -17.60
N LYS A 78 13.54 29.92 -16.29
CA LYS A 78 14.49 29.40 -15.30
C LYS A 78 14.22 27.92 -15.02
N GLU A 79 15.22 27.08 -15.23
CA GLU A 79 15.18 25.66 -14.82
C GLU A 79 15.49 25.56 -13.30
N ILE A 80 14.61 24.90 -12.55
CA ILE A 80 14.79 24.62 -11.12
C ILE A 80 14.68 23.11 -10.91
N ASP A 81 15.73 22.53 -10.34
CA ASP A 81 15.73 21.15 -9.84
C ASP A 81 15.26 21.15 -8.38
N ALA A 82 14.14 20.48 -8.11
CA ALA A 82 13.55 20.40 -6.77
C ALA A 82 12.95 19.02 -6.50
N ASP A 83 12.61 18.77 -5.24
CA ASP A 83 11.91 17.57 -4.82
C ASP A 83 10.56 17.46 -5.54
N SER A 84 10.33 16.34 -6.21
CA SER A 84 9.16 16.13 -7.07
C SER A 84 7.85 16.28 -6.31
N LEU A 85 7.79 15.79 -5.06
CA LEU A 85 6.60 15.89 -4.24
C LEU A 85 6.34 17.34 -3.83
N GLU A 86 7.38 18.10 -3.50
CA GLU A 86 7.25 19.53 -3.20
C GLU A 86 6.82 20.35 -4.42
N ILE A 87 7.29 19.99 -5.61
CA ILE A 87 6.79 20.58 -6.87
C ILE A 87 5.30 20.25 -7.04
N GLN A 88 4.91 18.99 -6.90
CA GLN A 88 3.50 18.57 -7.07
C GLN A 88 2.57 19.25 -6.07
N LYS A 89 2.99 19.40 -4.80
CA LYS A 89 2.21 20.13 -3.78
C LYS A 89 2.00 21.61 -4.14
N LYS A 90 2.96 22.24 -4.81
CA LYS A 90 2.91 23.67 -5.18
C LYS A 90 2.19 23.91 -6.51
N SER A 91 2.39 23.03 -7.48
CA SER A 91 2.02 23.26 -8.88
C SER A 91 0.88 22.36 -9.38
N GLY A 92 0.52 21.33 -8.63
CA GLY A 92 -0.49 20.34 -9.01
C GLY A 92 0.10 18.95 -9.22
N TRP A 93 -0.74 17.93 -9.08
CA TRP A 93 -0.32 16.53 -9.16
C TRP A 93 0.21 16.13 -10.54
N ASN A 94 -0.28 16.76 -11.60
CA ASN A 94 0.07 16.55 -13.02
C ASN A 94 0.94 17.69 -13.60
N VAL A 95 1.79 18.31 -12.76
CA VAL A 95 2.69 19.40 -13.15
C VAL A 95 3.49 19.08 -14.43
N GLY A 96 3.37 19.94 -15.45
CA GLY A 96 4.03 19.74 -16.74
C GLY A 96 3.44 18.63 -17.61
N SER A 97 2.25 18.12 -17.27
CA SER A 97 1.49 17.12 -18.01
C SER A 97 -0.02 17.35 -17.82
N GLU A 98 -0.42 18.62 -17.78
CA GLU A 98 -1.79 19.02 -17.43
C GLU A 98 -2.83 18.55 -18.44
N ASP A 99 -2.41 18.34 -19.69
CA ASP A 99 -3.19 17.83 -20.81
C ASP A 99 -3.25 16.30 -20.89
N ARG A 100 -2.46 15.59 -20.05
CA ARG A 100 -2.37 14.13 -20.09
C ARG A 100 -3.27 13.48 -19.02
N PRO A 101 -4.18 12.56 -19.42
CA PRO A 101 -4.95 11.79 -18.47
C PRO A 101 -4.10 10.69 -17.80
N LEU A 102 -4.54 10.25 -16.62
CA LEU A 102 -4.03 9.04 -15.98
C LEU A 102 -4.32 7.81 -16.83
N SER A 103 -3.28 7.00 -17.06
CA SER A 103 -3.39 5.69 -17.71
C SER A 103 -3.40 4.57 -16.67
N PHE A 104 -4.38 3.68 -16.72
CA PHE A 104 -4.51 2.55 -15.80
C PHE A 104 -4.09 1.27 -16.53
N SER A 105 -3.15 0.53 -15.95
CA SER A 105 -2.68 -0.77 -16.45
C SER A 105 -3.67 -1.91 -16.17
N VAL A 106 -4.68 -1.65 -15.35
CA VAL A 106 -5.71 -2.60 -14.94
C VAL A 106 -7.12 -2.03 -15.15
N PRO A 107 -8.15 -2.89 -15.33
CA PRO A 107 -9.51 -2.42 -15.56
C PRO A 107 -10.05 -1.57 -14.41
N LYS A 108 -10.75 -0.49 -14.77
CA LYS A 108 -11.60 0.26 -13.84
C LYS A 108 -12.90 -0.51 -13.58
N THR A 109 -13.48 -0.31 -12.41
CA THR A 109 -14.80 -0.83 -12.03
C THR A 109 -15.69 0.29 -11.49
N GLN A 110 -17.01 0.10 -11.59
CA GLN A 110 -18.00 1.04 -11.07
C GLN A 110 -18.43 0.73 -9.63
N ILE A 111 -18.08 -0.47 -9.14
CA ILE A 111 -18.44 -0.96 -7.82
C ILE A 111 -17.20 -1.23 -6.96
N ASP A 112 -17.35 -1.07 -5.66
CA ASP A 112 -16.33 -1.36 -4.65
C ASP A 112 -16.31 -2.84 -4.24
N SER A 113 -15.44 -3.17 -3.28
CA SER A 113 -15.25 -4.55 -2.78
C SER A 113 -16.49 -5.15 -2.10
N ARG A 114 -17.49 -4.31 -1.78
CA ARG A 114 -18.78 -4.69 -1.19
C ARG A 114 -19.91 -4.67 -2.22
N ASN A 115 -19.57 -4.60 -3.51
CA ASN A 115 -20.51 -4.50 -4.62
C ASN A 115 -21.42 -3.26 -4.55
N SER A 116 -20.89 -2.14 -4.06
CA SER A 116 -21.64 -0.89 -3.89
C SER A 116 -20.96 0.29 -4.61
N GLN A 117 -21.60 1.47 -4.62
CA GLN A 117 -20.99 2.72 -5.13
C GLN A 117 -20.49 3.63 -4.00
N GLU A 118 -20.40 3.13 -2.76
CA GLU A 118 -19.97 3.92 -1.59
C GLU A 118 -18.54 4.44 -1.72
N TRP A 119 -17.69 3.82 -2.55
CA TRP A 119 -16.37 4.34 -2.91
C TRP A 119 -16.38 5.82 -3.32
N LYS A 120 -17.48 6.31 -3.92
CA LYS A 120 -17.61 7.72 -4.33
C LYS A 120 -17.50 8.67 -3.14
N LYS A 121 -17.99 8.28 -1.96
CA LYS A 121 -17.85 9.08 -0.73
C LYS A 121 -16.39 9.23 -0.31
N TYR A 122 -15.55 8.27 -0.69
CA TYR A 122 -14.12 8.25 -0.39
C TYR A 122 -13.27 8.98 -1.45
N LEU A 123 -13.87 9.56 -2.48
CA LEU A 123 -13.21 10.61 -3.26
C LEU A 123 -13.00 11.88 -2.42
N ASP A 124 -13.79 12.06 -1.36
CA ASP A 124 -13.48 13.04 -0.32
C ASP A 124 -12.25 12.61 0.46
N GLN A 125 -11.26 13.50 0.52
CA GLN A 125 -9.99 13.25 1.19
C GLN A 125 -10.18 12.88 2.66
N ASP A 126 -11.03 13.60 3.39
CA ASP A 126 -11.20 13.40 4.83
C ASP A 126 -11.92 12.08 5.13
N ALA A 127 -12.84 11.65 4.25
CA ALA A 127 -13.46 10.33 4.33
C ALA A 127 -12.43 9.20 4.12
N LEU A 128 -11.56 9.30 3.12
CA LEU A 128 -10.54 8.27 2.86
C LEU A 128 -9.44 8.27 3.93
N LEU A 129 -9.03 9.44 4.43
CA LEU A 129 -8.12 9.53 5.58
C LEU A 129 -8.69 8.79 6.78
N ARG A 130 -9.95 9.03 7.15
CA ARG A 130 -10.59 8.34 8.28
C ARG A 130 -10.69 6.82 8.11
N ALA A 131 -10.78 6.33 6.88
CA ALA A 131 -10.81 4.89 6.62
C ALA A 131 -9.46 4.20 6.89
N PHE A 132 -8.35 4.87 6.56
CA PHE A 132 -7.00 4.28 6.60
C PHE A 132 -6.11 4.78 7.74
N GLU A 133 -6.54 5.81 8.46
CA GLU A 133 -5.78 6.36 9.57
C GLU A 133 -5.72 5.37 10.74
N PRO A 134 -4.52 4.94 11.18
CA PRO A 134 -4.38 4.13 12.37
C PRO A 134 -4.58 4.96 13.63
N ARG A 135 -5.12 4.31 14.67
CA ARG A 135 -5.28 4.89 16.00
C ARG A 135 -4.10 4.50 16.91
N GLY A 136 -3.95 5.23 18.01
CA GLY A 136 -3.00 4.89 19.07
C GLY A 136 -1.53 5.02 18.66
N LYS A 137 -0.69 4.10 19.16
CA LYS A 137 0.78 4.16 19.03
C LYS A 137 1.32 4.10 17.60
N TRP A 138 0.50 3.71 16.63
CA TRP A 138 0.89 3.58 15.22
C TRP A 138 0.61 4.82 14.36
N GLN A 139 -0.18 5.78 14.89
CA GLN A 139 -0.51 7.04 14.21
C GLN A 139 0.71 7.83 13.70
N PRO A 140 1.85 7.93 14.42
CA PRO A 140 3.02 8.69 13.95
C PRO A 140 3.67 8.15 12.67
N TYR A 141 3.40 6.90 12.29
CA TYR A 141 3.99 6.25 11.10
C TYR A 141 3.05 6.26 9.90
N PHE A 142 1.82 6.75 10.08
CA PHE A 142 0.90 6.95 8.98
C PHE A 142 1.38 8.08 8.07
N VAL A 143 1.45 7.81 6.78
CA VAL A 143 1.82 8.80 5.76
C VAL A 143 0.57 9.13 4.93
N PRO A 144 -0.05 10.29 5.17
CA PRO A 144 -1.29 10.65 4.49
C PRO A 144 -1.08 11.18 3.06
N THR A 145 0.16 11.34 2.61
CA THR A 145 0.55 12.07 1.40
C THR A 145 -0.23 11.64 0.16
N LEU A 146 -0.30 10.34 -0.14
CA LEU A 146 -1.05 9.86 -1.31
C LEU A 146 -2.54 10.21 -1.24
N ILE A 147 -3.17 10.04 -0.08
CA ILE A 147 -4.58 10.39 0.11
C ILE A 147 -4.79 11.91 0.00
N GLN A 148 -3.85 12.72 0.52
CA GLN A 148 -3.89 14.18 0.41
C GLN A 148 -3.89 14.70 -1.02
N SER A 149 -3.43 13.91 -1.99
CA SER A 149 -3.54 14.29 -3.41
C SER A 149 -4.99 14.50 -3.87
N LEU A 150 -5.97 13.87 -3.19
CA LEU A 150 -7.42 14.03 -3.43
C LEU A 150 -7.94 15.45 -3.13
N GLN A 151 -7.16 16.34 -2.54
CA GLN A 151 -7.52 17.77 -2.47
C GLN A 151 -7.72 18.38 -3.87
N SER A 152 -7.07 17.82 -4.89
CA SER A 152 -7.23 18.25 -6.28
C SER A 152 -8.52 17.71 -6.90
N ALA A 153 -9.41 18.62 -7.31
CA ALA A 153 -10.63 18.25 -8.02
C ALA A 153 -10.34 17.55 -9.36
N SER A 154 -9.36 18.03 -10.13
CA SER A 154 -8.99 17.45 -11.42
C SER A 154 -8.41 16.04 -11.30
N LEU A 155 -7.79 15.70 -10.17
CA LEU A 155 -7.39 14.33 -9.90
C LEU A 155 -8.62 13.44 -9.61
N ARG A 156 -9.53 13.91 -8.76
CA ARG A 156 -10.74 13.15 -8.38
C ARG A 156 -11.58 12.77 -9.59
N GLU A 157 -11.67 13.64 -10.59
CA GLU A 157 -12.41 13.40 -11.83
C GLU A 157 -11.82 12.27 -12.69
N GLN A 158 -10.52 11.97 -12.55
CA GLN A 158 -9.85 10.92 -13.32
C GLN A 158 -9.81 9.56 -12.59
N LEU A 159 -10.04 9.57 -11.28
CA LEU A 159 -9.99 8.39 -10.44
C LEU A 159 -11.28 7.58 -10.51
N SER A 160 -11.11 6.27 -10.50
CA SER A 160 -12.17 5.30 -10.31
C SER A 160 -11.56 4.07 -9.64
N PRO A 161 -12.32 3.26 -8.91
CA PRO A 161 -11.80 2.02 -8.35
C PRO A 161 -11.27 1.13 -9.46
N VAL A 162 -10.24 0.36 -9.13
CA VAL A 162 -9.69 -0.67 -10.00
C VAL A 162 -9.83 -2.04 -9.37
N PHE A 163 -9.91 -3.05 -10.21
CA PHE A 163 -9.88 -4.44 -9.77
C PHE A 163 -9.11 -5.28 -10.78
N ALA A 164 -8.16 -6.06 -10.27
CA ALA A 164 -7.34 -6.96 -11.06
C ALA A 164 -7.31 -8.36 -10.42
N PRO A 165 -7.10 -9.44 -11.19
CA PRO A 165 -6.95 -10.78 -10.62
C PRO A 165 -5.85 -10.88 -9.55
N SER A 166 -4.76 -10.10 -9.67
CA SER A 166 -3.70 -10.05 -8.65
C SER A 166 -4.19 -9.48 -7.31
N MET A 167 -5.14 -8.54 -7.34
CA MET A 167 -5.75 -7.97 -6.14
C MET A 167 -6.66 -8.98 -5.46
N GLU A 168 -7.43 -9.76 -6.21
CA GLU A 168 -8.24 -10.85 -5.63
C GLU A 168 -7.37 -11.88 -4.92
N ALA A 169 -6.31 -12.33 -5.58
CA ALA A 169 -5.34 -13.24 -4.99
C ALA A 169 -4.70 -12.63 -3.74
N SER A 170 -4.24 -11.38 -3.81
CA SER A 170 -3.61 -10.69 -2.67
C SER A 170 -4.57 -10.54 -1.49
N TYR A 171 -5.83 -10.18 -1.75
CA TYR A 171 -6.88 -10.13 -0.73
C TYR A 171 -7.06 -11.50 -0.05
N GLY A 172 -7.22 -12.57 -0.83
CA GLY A 172 -7.41 -13.92 -0.30
C GLY A 172 -6.22 -14.40 0.54
N ARG A 173 -4.99 -14.10 0.09
CA ARG A 173 -3.75 -14.42 0.83
C ARG A 173 -3.66 -13.65 2.16
N GLY A 174 -3.98 -12.35 2.14
CA GLY A 174 -4.06 -11.53 3.35
C GLY A 174 -5.13 -12.06 4.32
N GLN A 175 -6.29 -12.46 3.80
CA GLN A 175 -7.36 -13.07 4.59
C GLN A 175 -6.94 -14.39 5.23
N ALA A 176 -6.23 -15.26 4.50
CA ALA A 176 -5.71 -16.52 5.02
C ALA A 176 -4.69 -16.29 6.16
N LEU A 177 -3.79 -15.33 6.01
CA LEU A 177 -2.89 -14.93 7.10
C LEU A 177 -3.68 -14.40 8.31
N ALA A 178 -4.72 -13.60 8.10
CA ALA A 178 -5.54 -13.06 9.17
C ALA A 178 -6.28 -14.15 9.96
N GLU A 179 -7.03 -15.00 9.26
CA GLU A 179 -8.00 -15.91 9.86
C GLU A 179 -7.38 -17.24 10.27
N ASP A 180 -6.44 -17.77 9.49
CA ASP A 180 -5.88 -19.10 9.77
C ASP A 180 -4.64 -19.02 10.67
N ILE A 181 -3.90 -17.91 10.64
CA ILE A 181 -2.67 -17.72 11.41
C ILE A 181 -2.87 -16.75 12.57
N ILE A 182 -3.14 -15.47 12.30
CA ILE A 182 -3.15 -14.42 13.33
C ILE A 182 -4.24 -14.68 14.37
N ALA A 183 -5.45 -15.02 13.94
CA ALA A 183 -6.56 -15.34 14.84
C ALA A 183 -6.28 -16.59 15.70
N ASN A 184 -5.37 -17.45 15.28
CA ASN A 184 -5.01 -18.69 15.98
C ASN A 184 -3.67 -18.60 16.74
N ALA A 185 -2.97 -17.47 16.70
CA ALA A 185 -1.72 -17.26 17.42
C ALA A 185 -1.96 -16.86 18.89
N SER A 186 -1.07 -17.23 19.80
CA SER A 186 -1.09 -16.80 21.20
C SER A 186 -0.40 -15.45 21.44
N ASN A 187 0.46 -15.03 20.51
CA ASN A 187 1.25 -13.79 20.58
C ASN A 187 1.06 -12.86 19.36
N PRO A 188 -0.17 -12.65 18.84
CA PRO A 188 -0.36 -11.92 17.59
C PRO A 188 0.15 -10.48 17.66
N THR A 189 0.01 -9.83 18.82
CA THR A 189 0.37 -8.41 19.06
C THR A 189 1.87 -8.16 19.20
N GLU A 190 2.69 -9.23 19.31
CA GLU A 190 4.16 -9.14 19.40
C GLU A 190 4.83 -9.13 18.02
N THR A 191 4.06 -9.28 16.94
CA THR A 191 4.56 -9.33 15.56
C THR A 191 4.01 -8.19 14.72
N ALA A 192 4.91 -7.42 14.09
CA ALA A 192 4.55 -6.43 13.08
C ALA A 192 4.62 -7.05 11.67
N ILE A 193 3.77 -6.58 10.77
CA ILE A 193 3.74 -7.03 9.37
C ILE A 193 4.15 -5.86 8.48
N ILE A 194 5.09 -6.07 7.57
CA ILE A 194 5.46 -5.11 6.53
C ILE A 194 5.07 -5.73 5.18
N ILE A 195 4.12 -5.11 4.49
CA ILE A 195 3.57 -5.58 3.21
C ILE A 195 4.28 -4.83 2.10
N ASP A 196 5.15 -5.51 1.36
CA ASP A 196 5.95 -4.92 0.29
C ASP A 196 5.63 -5.57 -1.06
N LEU A 197 4.37 -5.41 -1.45
CA LEU A 197 3.80 -5.79 -2.75
C LEU A 197 3.68 -4.56 -3.64
N ILE A 198 3.37 -4.73 -4.92
CA ILE A 198 3.00 -3.59 -5.78
C ILE A 198 1.82 -2.85 -5.15
N GLY A 199 1.79 -1.51 -5.21
CA GLY A 199 0.94 -0.73 -4.31
C GLY A 199 -0.54 -1.12 -4.27
N ARG A 200 -1.18 -1.39 -5.41
CA ARG A 200 -2.58 -1.89 -5.45
C ARG A 200 -2.76 -3.24 -4.75
N ASP A 201 -1.81 -4.16 -4.90
CA ASP A 201 -1.85 -5.49 -4.30
C ASP A 201 -1.54 -5.42 -2.79
N SER A 202 -0.67 -4.48 -2.39
CA SER A 202 -0.38 -4.16 -0.99
C SER A 202 -1.64 -3.71 -0.24
N VAL A 203 -2.44 -2.85 -0.87
CA VAL A 203 -3.74 -2.42 -0.36
C VAL A 203 -4.73 -3.59 -0.30
N ALA A 204 -4.79 -4.43 -1.35
CA ALA A 204 -5.68 -5.58 -1.38
C ALA A 204 -5.36 -6.62 -0.29
N TYR A 205 -4.07 -6.96 -0.12
CA TYR A 205 -3.60 -7.84 0.94
C TYR A 205 -3.94 -7.29 2.33
N ALA A 206 -3.73 -5.99 2.53
CA ALA A 206 -4.10 -5.31 3.76
C ALA A 206 -5.61 -5.31 4.04
N ALA A 207 -6.45 -5.17 3.01
CA ALA A 207 -7.91 -5.27 3.17
C ALA A 207 -8.35 -6.67 3.64
N GLY A 208 -7.65 -7.72 3.20
CA GLY A 208 -7.80 -9.09 3.73
C GLY A 208 -7.41 -9.21 5.21
N LEU A 209 -6.37 -8.49 5.65
CA LEU A 209 -5.91 -8.45 7.05
C LEU A 209 -6.73 -7.52 7.97
N ALA A 210 -7.53 -6.61 7.43
CA ALA A 210 -8.07 -5.46 8.15
C ALA A 210 -8.98 -5.81 9.35
N ALA A 211 -9.46 -7.05 9.47
CA ALA A 211 -10.23 -7.50 10.63
C ALA A 211 -9.35 -7.89 11.84
N HIS A 212 -8.05 -8.10 11.63
CA HIS A 212 -7.11 -8.58 12.64
C HIS A 212 -5.88 -7.69 12.83
N CYS A 213 -5.56 -6.83 11.86
CA CYS A 213 -4.39 -5.95 11.91
C CYS A 213 -4.77 -4.48 11.80
N ARG A 214 -4.04 -3.62 12.51
CA ARG A 214 -4.12 -2.17 12.37
C ARG A 214 -3.36 -1.75 11.12
N LEU A 215 -4.05 -1.22 10.11
CA LEU A 215 -3.40 -0.83 8.88
C LEU A 215 -2.67 0.50 9.03
N VAL A 216 -1.46 0.60 8.49
CA VAL A 216 -0.64 1.82 8.48
C VAL A 216 -0.17 2.07 7.06
N ALA A 217 -0.88 2.93 6.33
CA ALA A 217 -0.47 3.31 4.98
C ALA A 217 0.77 4.23 5.04
N THR A 218 1.78 3.96 4.21
CA THR A 218 3.05 4.71 4.22
C THR A 218 3.44 5.30 2.85
N PHE A 219 2.46 5.48 1.96
CA PHE A 219 2.66 5.97 0.59
C PHE A 219 2.99 7.47 0.57
N ASP A 220 4.26 7.83 0.37
CA ASP A 220 4.78 9.21 0.44
C ASP A 220 4.97 9.88 -0.92
N ASN A 221 3.97 9.79 -1.80
CA ASN A 221 4.05 10.40 -3.12
C ASN A 221 2.67 10.82 -3.65
N TYR A 222 2.68 11.60 -4.73
CA TYR A 222 1.48 11.98 -5.48
C TYR A 222 1.44 11.21 -6.82
N PRO A 223 0.23 10.91 -7.34
CA PRO A 223 0.09 10.42 -8.70
C PRO A 223 0.58 11.44 -9.72
N HIS A 224 1.09 10.96 -10.86
CA HIS A 224 1.45 11.78 -12.01
C HIS A 224 1.18 10.98 -13.30
N PRO A 225 0.69 11.56 -14.40
CA PRO A 225 0.42 10.82 -15.65
C PRO A 225 1.65 10.08 -16.22
N LEU A 226 2.84 10.60 -15.92
CA LEU A 226 4.14 10.05 -16.30
C LEU A 226 4.94 9.47 -15.12
N GLY A 227 4.31 9.33 -13.95
CA GLY A 227 4.99 8.84 -12.75
C GLY A 227 5.53 7.43 -12.93
N VAL A 228 6.80 7.20 -12.59
CA VAL A 228 7.40 5.85 -12.63
C VAL A 228 6.84 4.92 -11.55
N THR A 229 6.25 5.48 -10.50
CA THR A 229 5.43 4.76 -9.52
C THR A 229 3.95 4.99 -9.83
N PRO A 230 3.15 3.96 -10.16
CA PRO A 230 1.75 4.09 -10.59
C PRO A 230 0.79 4.32 -9.40
N SER A 231 1.01 5.40 -8.64
CA SER A 231 0.32 5.63 -7.37
C SER A 231 -1.16 5.99 -7.49
N HIS A 232 -1.62 6.38 -8.68
CA HIS A 232 -3.07 6.45 -8.96
C HIS A 232 -3.74 5.08 -8.90
N GLU A 233 -3.05 3.98 -9.23
CA GLU A 233 -3.60 2.63 -9.07
C GLU A 233 -3.63 2.20 -7.61
N THR A 234 -2.61 2.56 -6.84
CA THR A 234 -2.60 2.37 -5.39
C THR A 234 -3.79 3.12 -4.76
N LEU A 235 -3.96 4.40 -5.10
CA LEU A 235 -5.08 5.21 -4.61
C LEU A 235 -6.44 4.67 -5.09
N ALA A 236 -6.55 4.23 -6.34
CA ALA A 236 -7.77 3.60 -6.87
C ALA A 236 -8.10 2.27 -6.16
N SER A 237 -7.09 1.49 -5.77
CA SER A 237 -7.29 0.30 -4.93
C SER A 237 -7.73 0.68 -3.51
N MET A 238 -7.23 1.79 -2.96
CA MET A 238 -7.72 2.29 -1.67
C MET A 238 -9.20 2.66 -1.75
N LEU A 239 -9.64 3.31 -2.84
CA LEU A 239 -11.06 3.58 -3.09
C LEU A 239 -11.89 2.30 -3.18
N TYR A 240 -11.38 1.27 -3.88
CA TYR A 240 -12.07 -0.02 -4.03
C TYR A 240 -12.35 -0.71 -2.68
N TYR A 241 -11.40 -0.66 -1.73
CA TYR A 241 -11.53 -1.31 -0.42
C TYR A 241 -11.96 -0.36 0.71
N ALA A 242 -12.19 0.93 0.45
CA ALA A 242 -12.33 1.94 1.49
C ALA A 242 -13.47 1.66 2.48
N ASP A 243 -14.65 1.27 1.99
CA ASP A 243 -15.80 0.99 2.86
C ASP A 243 -15.59 -0.25 3.73
N GLU A 244 -15.02 -1.29 3.14
CA GLU A 244 -14.69 -2.52 3.84
C GLU A 244 -13.63 -2.31 4.92
N VAL A 245 -12.55 -1.60 4.59
CA VAL A 245 -11.48 -1.25 5.53
C VAL A 245 -12.02 -0.39 6.65
N ALA A 246 -12.81 0.65 6.35
CA ALA A 246 -13.42 1.50 7.36
C ALA A 246 -14.30 0.69 8.33
N SER A 247 -15.12 -0.23 7.79
CA SER A 247 -15.98 -1.10 8.60
C SER A 247 -15.18 -2.04 9.51
N LYS A 248 -14.14 -2.70 8.97
CA LYS A 248 -13.31 -3.65 9.73
C LYS A 248 -12.43 -2.97 10.79
N GLN A 249 -11.82 -1.83 10.45
CA GLN A 249 -10.94 -1.08 11.35
C GLN A 249 -11.71 -0.41 12.50
N ALA A 250 -13.02 -0.15 12.33
CA ALA A 250 -13.86 0.44 13.36
C ALA A 250 -14.06 -0.48 14.58
N THR A 251 -14.08 -1.80 14.37
CA THR A 251 -14.28 -2.82 15.41
C THR A 251 -12.98 -3.42 15.92
N LEU A 252 -11.84 -3.03 15.37
CA LEU A 252 -10.55 -3.62 15.68
C LEU A 252 -10.05 -3.17 17.07
N PRO A 253 -9.53 -4.09 17.91
CA PRO A 253 -8.88 -3.75 19.18
C PRO A 253 -7.78 -2.69 19.03
N GLU A 254 -7.52 -1.94 20.10
CA GLU A 254 -6.50 -0.88 20.09
C GLU A 254 -5.08 -1.45 20.00
N ASP A 255 -4.85 -2.62 20.59
CA ASP A 255 -3.56 -3.31 20.65
C ASP A 255 -3.31 -4.27 19.47
N ALA A 256 -4.22 -4.33 18.50
CA ALA A 256 -4.09 -5.17 17.33
C ALA A 256 -2.73 -4.96 16.62
N PRO A 257 -2.10 -6.04 16.09
CA PRO A 257 -0.79 -5.95 15.46
C PRO A 257 -0.79 -4.98 14.27
N PRO A 258 0.28 -4.22 14.04
CA PRO A 258 0.36 -3.31 12.91
C PRO A 258 0.65 -4.05 11.61
N ALA A 259 0.07 -3.56 10.52
CA ALA A 259 0.44 -3.91 9.15
C ALA A 259 0.81 -2.64 8.39
N PHE A 260 2.10 -2.47 8.08
CA PHE A 260 2.65 -1.34 7.32
C PHE A 260 2.57 -1.63 5.82
N LEU A 261 1.87 -0.77 5.07
CA LEU A 261 1.70 -0.94 3.63
C LEU A 261 2.77 -0.14 2.89
N LEU A 262 3.60 -0.85 2.13
CA LEU A 262 4.57 -0.29 1.21
C LEU A 262 4.14 -0.54 -0.24
N ASP A 263 4.72 0.21 -1.17
CA ASP A 263 4.62 -0.04 -2.62
C ASP A 263 5.99 -0.53 -3.11
N ALA A 264 6.06 -1.76 -3.64
CA ALA A 264 7.29 -2.33 -4.18
C ALA A 264 7.83 -1.56 -5.39
N TYR A 265 6.99 -0.75 -6.05
CA TYR A 265 7.42 0.10 -7.18
C TYR A 265 7.98 1.46 -6.75
N ARG A 266 8.03 1.77 -5.44
CA ARG A 266 8.58 3.04 -4.93
C ARG A 266 10.04 3.28 -5.30
N LEU A 267 10.80 2.20 -5.57
CA LEU A 267 12.20 2.25 -6.02
C LEU A 267 12.37 1.82 -7.49
N ASN A 268 11.31 1.90 -8.31
CA ASN A 268 11.41 1.59 -9.74
C ASN A 268 12.57 2.36 -10.40
N GLU A 269 13.10 1.79 -11.48
CA GLU A 269 14.10 2.46 -12.29
C GLU A 269 13.52 3.79 -12.82
N TYR A 270 14.27 4.87 -12.65
CA TYR A 270 13.97 6.17 -13.26
C TYR A 270 15.07 6.47 -14.26
N LYS A 271 14.65 6.80 -15.48
CA LYS A 271 15.51 7.35 -16.52
C LYS A 271 15.02 8.75 -16.79
N ASP A 272 15.94 9.70 -16.82
CA ASP A 272 15.63 11.10 -17.11
C ASP A 272 15.26 11.26 -18.59
N ALA A 273 14.01 10.92 -18.90
CA ALA A 273 13.43 10.84 -20.23
C ALA A 273 12.08 11.56 -20.26
N ASP A 274 11.76 12.23 -21.38
CA ASP A 274 10.57 13.08 -21.57
C ASP A 274 9.21 12.41 -21.30
N ASN A 275 9.19 11.10 -21.11
CA ASN A 275 8.02 10.29 -20.81
C ASN A 275 7.97 9.77 -19.36
N GLN A 276 8.86 10.24 -18.48
CA GLN A 276 8.91 9.84 -17.08
C GLN A 276 8.91 11.05 -16.14
N PHE A 277 8.34 10.85 -14.96
CA PHE A 277 8.36 11.76 -13.84
C PHE A 277 8.78 10.99 -12.59
N ASP A 278 9.79 11.50 -11.88
CA ASP A 278 10.33 10.83 -10.70
C ASP A 278 9.46 11.08 -9.47
N ASN A 279 8.37 10.32 -9.31
CA ASN A 279 7.53 10.31 -8.11
C ASN A 279 7.91 9.19 -7.12
N ARG A 280 9.18 8.75 -7.13
CA ARG A 280 9.69 7.75 -6.18
C ARG A 280 9.81 8.32 -4.78
N TYR A 281 9.77 7.44 -3.79
CA TYR A 281 9.84 7.80 -2.38
C TYR A 281 10.49 6.68 -1.57
N LEU A 282 10.89 6.99 -0.33
CA LEU A 282 11.49 6.02 0.59
C LEU A 282 10.43 5.46 1.54
N ALA A 283 10.53 4.18 1.86
CA ALA A 283 9.71 3.56 2.89
C ALA A 283 9.87 4.29 4.24
N LYS A 284 8.77 4.40 4.98
CA LYS A 284 8.74 4.93 6.34
C LYS A 284 8.21 3.87 7.27
N VAL A 285 9.11 3.20 7.98
CA VAL A 285 8.80 2.18 8.99
C VAL A 285 9.27 2.65 10.37
N PRO A 286 8.70 2.15 11.48
CA PRO A 286 9.15 2.54 12.81
C PRO A 286 10.60 2.12 13.06
N PRO A 287 11.42 2.95 13.72
CA PRO A 287 12.76 2.52 14.13
C PRO A 287 12.69 1.44 15.23
N ALA A 288 13.78 0.70 15.40
CA ALA A 288 13.84 -0.49 16.25
C ALA A 288 13.43 -0.20 17.72
N ASP A 289 13.86 0.95 18.27
CA ASP A 289 13.52 1.36 19.64
C ASP A 289 12.01 1.51 19.83
N LYS A 290 11.32 2.03 18.81
CA LYS A 290 9.86 2.25 18.84
C LYS A 290 9.08 0.95 18.66
N LEU A 291 9.55 0.04 17.81
CA LEU A 291 8.97 -1.31 17.73
C LEU A 291 9.06 -2.02 19.08
N ARG A 292 10.23 -2.02 19.73
CA ARG A 292 10.40 -2.64 21.04
C ARG A 292 9.55 -1.97 22.12
N ALA A 293 9.51 -0.63 22.15
CA ALA A 293 8.67 0.12 23.09
C ALA A 293 7.17 -0.20 22.89
N ALA A 294 6.77 -0.58 21.68
CA ALA A 294 5.42 -1.03 21.37
C ALA A 294 5.15 -2.52 21.66
N GLY A 295 6.14 -3.27 22.17
CA GLY A 295 6.04 -4.69 22.48
C GLY A 295 6.33 -5.63 21.30
N ILE A 296 6.80 -5.10 20.17
CA ILE A 296 7.12 -5.91 19.00
C ILE A 296 8.45 -6.63 19.21
N LYS A 297 8.41 -7.95 19.04
CA LYS A 297 9.57 -8.86 19.10
C LYS A 297 9.93 -9.43 17.72
N SER A 298 8.97 -9.41 16.80
CA SER A 298 9.10 -10.06 15.49
C SER A 298 8.53 -9.19 14.37
N VAL A 299 9.08 -9.34 13.16
CA VAL A 299 8.59 -8.72 11.93
C VAL A 299 8.41 -9.80 10.87
N ILE A 300 7.23 -9.83 10.25
CA ILE A 300 6.97 -10.58 9.02
C ILE A 300 7.05 -9.61 7.85
N TYR A 301 7.99 -9.84 6.94
CA TYR A 301 8.17 -9.05 5.73
C TYR A 301 7.57 -9.79 4.54
N VAL A 302 6.44 -9.31 4.05
CA VAL A 302 5.65 -9.94 3.00
C VAL A 302 6.11 -9.49 1.62
N LEU A 303 6.43 -10.45 0.75
CA LEU A 303 6.86 -10.22 -0.64
C LEU A 303 5.92 -10.92 -1.63
N PRO A 304 5.96 -10.57 -2.92
CA PRO A 304 5.09 -11.23 -3.91
C PRO A 304 5.31 -12.74 -3.97
N ASP A 305 6.58 -13.15 -4.05
CA ASP A 305 7.00 -14.54 -4.17
C ASP A 305 8.44 -14.74 -3.66
N SER A 306 8.95 -15.97 -3.77
CA SER A 306 10.25 -16.40 -3.27
C SER A 306 11.43 -16.05 -4.19
N SER A 307 11.20 -15.39 -5.33
CA SER A 307 12.28 -14.92 -6.23
C SER A 307 13.13 -13.84 -5.56
N ARG A 308 12.51 -13.00 -4.72
CA ARG A 308 13.21 -11.99 -3.93
C ARG A 308 13.54 -12.57 -2.55
N LYS A 309 14.83 -12.72 -2.28
CA LYS A 309 15.37 -13.32 -1.04
C LYS A 309 15.80 -12.28 0.00
N GLU A 310 15.72 -11.00 -0.36
CA GLU A 310 16.21 -9.89 0.44
C GLU A 310 15.21 -8.74 0.40
N GLU A 311 15.26 -7.89 1.41
CA GLU A 311 14.56 -6.62 1.50
C GLU A 311 15.01 -5.61 0.44
N MET A 312 14.13 -4.66 0.12
CA MET A 312 14.50 -3.55 -0.75
C MET A 312 15.56 -2.66 -0.09
N ASP A 313 16.37 -2.00 -0.91
CA ASP A 313 17.54 -1.26 -0.45
C ASP A 313 17.24 -0.13 0.55
N ASP A 314 16.05 0.46 0.47
CA ASP A 314 15.58 1.48 1.40
C ASP A 314 15.12 0.91 2.75
N LEU A 315 15.08 -0.42 2.92
CA LEU A 315 14.75 -1.11 4.18
C LEU A 315 15.97 -1.77 4.83
N ASN A 316 17.09 -1.96 4.11
CA ASN A 316 18.25 -2.72 4.60
C ASN A 316 18.74 -2.25 5.99
N GLU A 317 19.02 -0.96 6.16
CA GLU A 317 19.50 -0.45 7.46
C GLU A 317 18.49 -0.65 8.59
N ASP A 318 17.18 -0.45 8.33
CA ASP A 318 16.14 -0.66 9.34
C ASP A 318 16.10 -2.12 9.77
N PHE A 319 16.24 -3.06 8.82
CA PHE A 319 16.21 -4.49 9.10
C PHE A 319 17.48 -4.97 9.82
N VAL A 320 18.64 -4.38 9.50
CA VAL A 320 19.88 -4.59 10.26
C VAL A 320 19.72 -4.06 11.69
N ASP A 321 19.12 -2.90 11.88
CA ASP A 321 18.85 -2.33 13.21
C ASP A 321 17.84 -3.17 14.00
N TYR A 322 16.79 -3.69 13.35
CA TYR A 322 15.84 -4.61 13.98
C TYR A 322 16.56 -5.85 14.50
N LYS A 323 17.40 -6.48 13.66
CA LYS A 323 18.23 -7.62 14.06
C LYS A 323 19.14 -7.28 15.24
N ASN A 324 19.86 -6.16 15.17
CA ASN A 324 20.76 -5.69 16.23
C ASN A 324 20.01 -5.38 17.54
N ALA A 325 18.75 -4.97 17.45
CA ALA A 325 17.87 -4.75 18.60
C ALA A 325 17.22 -6.03 19.16
N GLY A 326 17.47 -7.19 18.55
CA GLY A 326 16.89 -8.48 18.93
C GLY A 326 15.48 -8.72 18.38
N ILE A 327 15.03 -7.93 17.41
CA ILE A 327 13.76 -8.15 16.71
C ILE A 327 14.00 -9.19 15.61
N GLN A 328 13.29 -10.31 15.68
CA GLN A 328 13.40 -11.37 14.69
C GLN A 328 12.69 -10.97 13.40
N ILE A 329 13.24 -11.32 12.24
CA ILE A 329 12.63 -10.99 10.94
C ILE A 329 12.53 -12.27 10.11
N ALA A 330 11.37 -12.51 9.51
CA ALA A 330 11.19 -13.55 8.51
C ALA A 330 10.57 -12.99 7.23
N ILE A 331 11.04 -13.50 6.09
CA ILE A 331 10.43 -13.25 4.78
C ILE A 331 9.26 -14.21 4.59
N LEU A 332 8.09 -13.67 4.28
CA LEU A 332 6.90 -14.44 3.95
C LEU A 332 6.50 -14.16 2.49
N PRO A 333 6.78 -15.07 1.55
CA PRO A 333 6.26 -14.93 0.19
C PRO A 333 4.73 -15.10 0.21
N ALA A 334 4.01 -14.09 -0.25
CA ALA A 334 2.56 -14.12 -0.37
C ALA A 334 2.09 -15.28 -1.28
N SER A 335 2.92 -15.66 -2.27
CA SER A 335 2.70 -16.83 -3.13
C SER A 335 2.62 -18.17 -2.40
N GLU A 336 3.12 -18.28 -1.16
CA GLU A 336 2.98 -19.51 -0.36
C GLU A 336 1.53 -19.71 0.12
N PHE A 337 0.70 -18.68 0.08
CA PHE A 337 -0.74 -18.81 0.24
C PHE A 337 -1.35 -19.10 -1.13
N VAL A 338 -1.83 -20.33 -1.28
CA VAL A 338 -2.33 -20.91 -2.53
C VAL A 338 -3.84 -21.16 -2.36
N PRO A 339 -4.67 -20.96 -3.41
CA PRO A 339 -6.08 -21.29 -3.32
C PRO A 339 -6.28 -22.79 -3.06
N ASP A 340 -7.31 -23.16 -2.31
CA ASP A 340 -7.69 -24.55 -2.10
C ASP A 340 -8.04 -25.20 -3.44
N PRO A 341 -7.26 -26.19 -3.91
CA PRO A 341 -7.48 -26.82 -5.21
C PRO A 341 -8.78 -27.64 -5.26
N ASN A 342 -9.33 -28.00 -4.09
CA ASN A 342 -10.54 -28.81 -3.98
C ASN A 342 -11.80 -27.94 -3.81
N GLN A 343 -11.66 -26.63 -3.66
CA GLN A 343 -12.81 -25.76 -3.52
C GLN A 343 -13.50 -25.61 -4.87
N THR A 344 -14.66 -26.26 -5.01
CA THR A 344 -15.61 -25.90 -6.06
C THR A 344 -16.17 -24.52 -5.74
N THR A 345 -15.67 -23.49 -6.41
CA THR A 345 -16.19 -22.13 -6.26
C THR A 345 -17.61 -22.08 -6.81
N ALA A 346 -18.60 -21.99 -5.91
CA ALA A 346 -19.95 -21.59 -6.30
C ALA A 346 -19.88 -20.23 -7.01
N SER A 347 -20.74 -20.02 -8.01
CA SER A 347 -20.80 -18.76 -8.77
C SER A 347 -20.88 -17.56 -7.83
N GLY A 348 -19.82 -16.74 -7.79
CA GLY A 348 -19.73 -15.53 -6.97
C GLY A 348 -19.01 -15.65 -5.62
N SER A 349 -18.48 -16.83 -5.26
CA SER A 349 -17.64 -16.99 -4.07
C SER A 349 -16.15 -16.76 -4.39
N ARG A 350 -15.45 -15.98 -3.55
CA ARG A 350 -13.99 -15.79 -3.67
C ARG A 350 -13.26 -17.09 -3.34
N PRO A 351 -12.17 -17.44 -4.05
CA PRO A 351 -11.34 -18.57 -3.69
C PRO A 351 -10.80 -18.42 -2.26
N ARG A 352 -10.81 -19.51 -1.49
CA ARG A 352 -10.22 -19.62 -0.17
C ARG A 352 -8.75 -19.96 -0.33
N TYR A 353 -7.89 -19.19 0.30
CA TYR A 353 -6.45 -19.42 0.31
C TYR A 353 -6.04 -20.08 1.61
N TYR A 354 -4.98 -20.88 1.55
CA TYR A 354 -4.33 -21.47 2.72
C TYR A 354 -2.82 -21.47 2.51
N TYR A 355 -2.05 -21.45 3.61
CA TYR A 355 -0.61 -21.67 3.53
C TYR A 355 -0.32 -23.06 2.94
N GLY A 356 0.40 -23.14 1.83
CA GLY A 356 0.63 -24.38 1.08
C GLY A 356 -0.61 -24.94 0.37
N GLY A 357 -1.74 -24.21 0.32
CA GLY A 357 -2.94 -24.59 -0.45
C GLY A 357 -3.83 -25.65 0.19
N HIS A 358 -3.70 -25.89 1.50
CA HIS A 358 -4.50 -26.89 2.19
C HIS A 358 -5.00 -26.37 3.55
N PRO A 359 -6.23 -26.72 4.01
CA PRO A 359 -6.76 -26.26 5.30
C PRO A 359 -5.90 -26.58 6.53
N LEU A 360 -5.11 -27.66 6.48
CA LEU A 360 -4.12 -28.00 7.53
C LEU A 360 -2.79 -27.23 7.43
N GLY A 361 -2.67 -26.35 6.44
CA GLY A 361 -1.48 -25.56 6.16
C GLY A 361 -1.02 -24.67 7.30
N SER A 362 -1.97 -24.14 8.08
CA SER A 362 -1.68 -23.32 9.26
C SER A 362 -0.85 -24.06 10.31
N ALA A 363 -1.00 -25.39 10.44
CA ALA A 363 -0.14 -26.18 11.30
C ALA A 363 1.32 -26.11 10.84
N TRP A 364 1.57 -26.29 9.55
CA TRP A 364 2.92 -26.17 8.96
C TRP A 364 3.46 -24.75 9.03
N PHE A 365 2.60 -23.75 8.96
CA PHE A 365 2.99 -22.36 9.10
C PHE A 365 3.65 -22.11 10.47
N PHE A 366 3.06 -22.55 11.57
CA PHE A 366 3.63 -22.33 12.92
C PHE A 366 4.99 -23.03 13.13
N TYR A 367 5.27 -24.13 12.42
CA TYR A 367 6.60 -24.74 12.39
C TYR A 367 7.59 -23.95 11.53
N SER A 368 7.11 -23.42 10.41
CA SER A 368 7.90 -22.69 9.41
C SER A 368 8.27 -21.29 9.87
N TYR A 369 7.38 -20.65 10.63
CA TYR A 369 7.51 -19.29 11.15
C TYR A 369 7.28 -19.30 12.66
N PRO A 370 8.28 -19.74 13.46
CA PRO A 370 8.16 -19.83 14.92
C PRO A 370 8.07 -18.44 15.61
N LEU A 371 7.97 -17.36 14.84
CA LEU A 371 7.65 -16.00 15.30
C LEU A 371 6.22 -15.91 15.87
N TYR A 372 5.30 -16.70 15.31
CA TYR A 372 3.97 -16.92 15.88
C TYR A 372 3.95 -18.25 16.62
N ALA A 373 3.44 -18.23 17.84
CA ALA A 373 3.15 -19.44 18.60
C ALA A 373 1.67 -19.79 18.43
N PRO A 374 1.29 -21.04 18.16
CA PRO A 374 -0.11 -21.43 18.11
C PRO A 374 -0.77 -21.24 19.48
N SER A 375 -2.05 -20.86 19.48
CA SER A 375 -2.84 -20.78 20.70
C SER A 375 -3.18 -22.17 21.25
N PRO A 376 -3.35 -22.34 22.58
CA PRO A 376 -3.80 -23.61 23.15
C PRO A 376 -5.14 -24.09 22.58
N ALA A 377 -6.05 -23.16 22.26
CA ALA A 377 -7.32 -23.45 21.62
C ALA A 377 -7.14 -24.04 20.22
N TYR A 378 -6.24 -23.47 19.42
CA TYR A 378 -5.89 -24.00 18.10
C TYR A 378 -5.30 -25.42 18.21
N VAL A 379 -4.30 -25.63 19.08
CA VAL A 379 -3.67 -26.94 19.29
C VAL A 379 -4.68 -28.01 19.74
N SER A 380 -5.71 -27.61 20.51
CA SER A 380 -6.76 -28.53 20.96
C SER A 380 -7.75 -28.91 19.85
N ARG A 381 -8.06 -27.98 18.93
CA ARG A 381 -8.98 -28.21 17.80
C ARG A 381 -8.31 -28.87 16.60
N ALA A 382 -6.99 -28.75 16.49
CA ALA A 382 -6.19 -29.37 15.45
C ALA A 382 -5.38 -30.55 16.05
N PRO A 383 -5.99 -31.72 16.35
CA PRO A 383 -5.29 -32.83 16.98
C PRO A 383 -4.07 -33.32 16.17
N TYR A 384 -4.12 -33.18 14.84
CA TYR A 384 -3.00 -33.47 13.95
C TYR A 384 -1.78 -32.56 14.16
N TYR A 385 -1.94 -31.36 14.74
CA TYR A 385 -0.83 -30.46 15.06
C TYR A 385 0.24 -31.14 15.92
N ARG A 386 -0.17 -32.02 16.84
CA ARG A 386 0.76 -32.77 17.72
C ARG A 386 1.50 -33.89 17.01
N THR A 387 0.98 -34.35 15.87
CA THR A 387 1.57 -35.43 15.06
C THR A 387 2.47 -34.91 13.93
N ILE A 388 2.37 -33.61 13.66
CA ILE A 388 3.13 -32.87 12.65
C ILE A 388 4.55 -32.64 13.19
N THR A 389 5.57 -33.07 12.44
CA THR A 389 6.99 -32.89 12.77
C THR A 389 7.71 -32.12 11.67
N PRO A 390 8.85 -31.46 11.95
CA PRO A 390 9.66 -30.83 10.91
C PRO A 390 10.02 -31.76 9.75
N ALA A 391 10.26 -33.05 10.03
CA ALA A 391 10.58 -34.06 9.01
C ALA A 391 9.41 -34.35 8.06
N THR A 392 8.18 -34.16 8.52
CA THR A 392 6.96 -34.36 7.73
C THR A 392 6.44 -33.08 7.09
N ASN A 393 7.10 -31.93 7.29
CA ASN A 393 6.63 -30.65 6.77
C ASN A 393 6.96 -30.52 5.27
N PRO A 394 5.96 -30.60 4.37
CA PRO A 394 6.20 -30.46 2.93
C PRO A 394 6.66 -29.04 2.55
N MET A 395 6.55 -28.08 3.48
CA MET A 395 6.94 -26.68 3.32
C MET A 395 8.31 -26.37 3.93
N ALA A 396 8.99 -27.31 4.62
CA ALA A 396 10.25 -27.04 5.31
C ALA A 396 11.35 -26.49 4.39
N GLY A 397 11.43 -26.98 3.14
CA GLY A 397 12.39 -26.48 2.14
C GLY A 397 11.97 -25.18 1.45
N ARG A 398 10.78 -24.65 1.74
CA ARG A 398 10.22 -23.44 1.11
C ARG A 398 10.37 -22.18 1.96
N VAL A 399 10.68 -22.32 3.25
CA VAL A 399 10.94 -21.18 4.13
C VAL A 399 12.28 -20.55 3.76
N PRO A 400 12.31 -19.28 3.32
CA PRO A 400 13.57 -18.64 3.02
C PRO A 400 14.41 -18.53 4.29
N SER A 401 15.63 -19.08 4.28
CA SER A 401 16.62 -18.73 5.29
C SER A 401 17.00 -17.26 5.08
N TYR A 402 16.47 -16.38 5.92
CA TYR A 402 16.71 -14.96 5.82
C TYR A 402 17.34 -14.43 7.11
N THR A 403 18.37 -13.61 6.95
CA THR A 403 18.98 -12.88 8.05
C THR A 403 19.48 -11.56 7.48
N PRO A 404 19.00 -10.41 8.00
CA PRO A 404 19.48 -9.12 7.55
C PRO A 404 21.00 -9.02 7.73
N MET A 405 21.65 -8.47 6.70
CA MET A 405 23.08 -8.18 6.70
C MET A 405 23.28 -6.78 6.14
N SER A 406 24.17 -6.01 6.78
CA SER A 406 24.54 -4.70 6.25
C SER A 406 25.17 -4.89 4.88
N ARG A 407 24.63 -4.18 3.88
CA ARG A 407 25.20 -4.16 2.53
C ARG A 407 25.25 -2.73 2.01
N PRO A 408 26.23 -2.38 1.17
CA PRO A 408 26.23 -1.10 0.48
C PRO A 408 25.00 -0.99 -0.42
N THR A 409 24.17 0.00 -0.16
CA THR A 409 23.05 0.43 -1.00
C THR A 409 23.24 1.91 -1.33
N MET A 410 22.49 2.40 -2.32
CA MET A 410 22.48 3.84 -2.62
C MET A 410 21.95 4.69 -1.44
N PHE A 411 21.37 4.07 -0.41
CA PHE A 411 20.84 4.72 0.79
C PHE A 411 21.73 4.56 2.03
N SER A 412 22.84 3.81 1.95
CA SER A 412 23.69 3.47 3.10
C SER A 412 24.49 4.64 3.71
N SER A 413 24.55 5.79 3.03
CA SER A 413 25.28 6.99 3.49
C SER A 413 24.36 8.08 4.06
N ALA A 414 23.08 7.77 4.28
CA ALA A 414 22.01 8.77 4.34
C ALA A 414 21.34 8.97 5.72
N ARG A 415 21.99 8.58 6.83
CA ARG A 415 21.53 8.96 8.18
C ARG A 415 22.05 10.33 8.57
N THR A 416 21.33 11.38 8.21
CA THR A 416 21.49 12.70 8.84
C THR A 416 20.60 12.78 10.07
N GLY A 417 21.18 12.65 11.27
CA GLY A 417 20.56 13.08 12.53
C GLY A 417 20.29 11.97 13.55
N GLY A 418 21.06 11.98 14.64
CA GLY A 418 20.72 11.23 15.86
C GLY A 418 19.49 11.78 16.57
N ALA A 419 18.80 10.88 17.28
CA ALA A 419 17.78 11.13 18.31
C ALA A 419 16.44 11.79 17.95
N ARG A 420 16.25 12.45 16.80
CA ARG A 420 14.97 13.14 16.49
C ARG A 420 14.63 13.20 14.99
N GLY A 421 14.12 12.12 14.42
CA GLY A 421 13.45 12.17 13.11
C GLY A 421 13.36 10.82 12.42
N VAL A 422 12.14 10.41 12.02
CA VAL A 422 11.93 9.31 11.10
C VAL A 422 12.19 9.85 9.69
N GLY A 423 13.35 9.54 9.11
CA GLY A 423 13.65 9.89 7.73
C GLY A 423 15.12 9.71 7.35
N ARG A 424 15.37 9.00 6.25
CA ARG A 424 16.68 8.97 5.59
C ARG A 424 16.78 10.14 4.61
N SER A 425 17.97 10.69 4.41
CA SER A 425 18.17 11.66 3.33
C SER A 425 18.07 10.96 1.97
N LYS A 426 17.41 11.61 1.00
CA LYS A 426 17.34 11.07 -0.36
C LYS A 426 18.72 11.14 -1.01
N PRO A 427 19.18 10.10 -1.71
CA PRO A 427 20.39 10.18 -2.53
C PRO A 427 20.26 11.31 -3.57
N SER A 428 21.38 11.85 -4.04
CA SER A 428 21.37 12.86 -5.10
C SER A 428 20.58 12.36 -6.31
N GLY A 429 19.65 13.18 -6.82
CA GLY A 429 18.80 12.85 -7.97
C GLY A 429 17.61 11.93 -7.67
N PHE A 430 17.44 11.41 -6.45
CA PHE A 430 16.29 10.54 -6.12
C PHE A 430 15.05 11.36 -5.76
N GLY A 431 13.93 11.11 -6.45
CA GLY A 431 12.66 11.81 -6.20
C GLY A 431 12.76 13.30 -6.51
N ARG A 432 13.57 13.67 -7.52
CA ARG A 432 13.79 15.04 -7.97
C ARG A 432 13.34 15.20 -9.41
N SER A 433 12.75 16.34 -9.71
CA SER A 433 12.32 16.70 -11.07
C SER A 433 12.80 18.09 -11.42
N THR A 434 13.18 18.27 -12.69
CA THR A 434 13.52 19.60 -13.23
C THR A 434 12.27 20.22 -13.84
N VAL A 435 11.89 21.39 -13.35
CA VAL A 435 10.79 22.19 -13.89
C VAL A 435 11.30 23.49 -14.49
N ARG A 436 10.71 23.88 -15.62
CA ARG A 436 10.88 25.22 -16.18
C ARG A 436 9.86 26.14 -15.55
N ILE A 437 10.33 27.26 -15.04
CA ILE A 437 9.48 28.30 -14.45
C ILE A 437 9.55 29.51 -15.37
N GLY A 438 8.40 29.91 -15.88
CA GLY A 438 8.27 31.13 -16.67
C GLY A 438 8.42 32.38 -15.80
N SER A 439 8.54 33.54 -16.44
CA SER A 439 8.74 34.85 -15.78
C SER A 439 7.66 35.21 -14.73
N GLY A 440 6.48 34.61 -14.80
CA GLY A 440 5.40 34.74 -13.82
C GLY A 440 5.46 33.78 -12.63
N GLY A 441 6.53 33.00 -12.46
CA GLY A 441 6.68 32.03 -11.37
C GLY A 441 5.86 30.74 -11.54
N ARG A 442 5.15 30.59 -12.66
CA ARG A 442 4.37 29.39 -13.00
C ARG A 442 5.26 28.37 -13.70
N VAL A 443 5.08 27.09 -13.38
CA VAL A 443 5.73 26.00 -14.11
C VAL A 443 5.17 25.94 -15.53
N THR A 444 6.04 26.08 -16.53
CA THR A 444 5.70 26.06 -17.97
C THR A 444 5.97 24.72 -18.63
N GLY A 445 6.70 23.84 -17.95
CA GLY A 445 6.92 22.45 -18.37
C GLY A 445 7.84 21.71 -17.40
N THR A 446 7.75 20.38 -17.39
CA THR A 446 8.77 19.50 -16.81
C THR A 446 9.76 19.15 -17.92
N ARG A 447 11.06 19.36 -17.69
CA ARG A 447 12.09 18.88 -18.62
C ARG A 447 12.65 17.59 -18.04
N ALA A 448 12.43 16.47 -18.72
CA ALA A 448 13.02 15.19 -18.34
C ALA A 448 14.08 14.84 -19.40
N GLY A 449 15.30 15.33 -19.19
CA GLY A 449 16.35 15.20 -20.19
C GLY A 449 17.62 15.96 -19.87
N ARG A 450 18.37 15.47 -18.89
CA ARG A 450 19.80 15.75 -18.71
C ARG A 450 20.58 14.44 -18.70
N SER A 451 20.82 13.93 -19.91
CA SER A 451 22.03 13.17 -20.24
C SER A 451 23.26 14.08 -20.06
N GLY A 452 23.63 14.35 -18.80
CA GLY A 452 24.88 15.00 -18.43
C GLY A 452 25.86 13.94 -17.99
N SER A 453 26.75 13.53 -18.89
CA SER A 453 27.95 12.74 -18.59
C SER A 453 28.72 13.39 -17.42
N PHE A 454 28.63 12.80 -16.23
CA PHE A 454 29.57 13.03 -15.15
C PHE A 454 30.37 11.75 -14.94
N GLY A 455 31.63 11.74 -15.41
CA GLY A 455 32.59 10.69 -15.01
C GLY A 455 33.55 10.12 -16.04
N ARG A 456 34.09 10.88 -17.01
CA ARG A 456 35.40 10.56 -17.62
C ARG A 456 36.21 11.83 -17.88
N GLY A 457 36.68 12.45 -16.80
CA GLY A 457 37.89 13.26 -16.86
C GLY A 457 39.09 12.31 -16.92
N GLY A 458 39.53 11.97 -18.13
CA GLY A 458 40.79 11.26 -18.33
C GLY A 458 41.94 12.19 -17.98
N PHE A 459 42.68 11.86 -16.92
CA PHE A 459 44.02 12.38 -16.70
C PHE A 459 44.94 11.75 -17.75
N GLY A 460 45.25 12.50 -18.81
CA GLY A 460 46.41 12.24 -19.65
C GLY A 460 47.63 12.92 -19.01
N PHE A 461 48.58 12.12 -18.53
CA PHE A 461 49.94 12.60 -18.31
C PHE A 461 50.68 12.53 -19.65
N GLY A 462 51.15 13.69 -20.10
CA GLY A 462 52.28 13.83 -21.00
C GLY A 462 53.49 14.31 -20.22
#